data_AF-A0A2T4WFP9-F1
#
_entry.id   AF-A0A2T4WFP9-F1
#
_cell.length_a   1.000
_cell.length_b   1.000
_cell.length_c   1.000
_cell.angle_alpha   90.00
_cell.angle_beta   90.00
_cell.angle_gamma   90.00
#
_symmetry.space_group_name_H-M   'P 1'
#
loop_
_entity.id
_entity.type
_entity.pdbx_description
1 polymer ?
#
loop_
_entity_poly.entity_id
_entity_poly.type
_entity_poly.pdbx_seq_one_letter_code
_entity_poly.pdbx_strand_id
1 'polypeptide(L)'
;MEATLEERYRLRQDEKVVGYARKIGGRTLFYSRDGFWWSGIKIEHNQIDESIGIYDIDRKMLHEWDIVEYRLEEDRDRLGAFLWSTKRKCFCIVDVKDPEIEVPLFVDDLQLFQPQDLRFKAYLFENPDLMEELGVRDE
;
A
#
# COMPACT_ATOMS: atom_id res chain seq x y z
N MET A 1 -23.79 13.90 -7.27
CA MET A 1 -23.61 13.10 -6.04
C MET A 1 -22.11 13.05 -5.82
N GLU A 2 -21.60 13.79 -4.83
CA GLU A 2 -20.20 13.62 -4.41
C GLU A 2 -20.05 12.17 -3.95
N ALA A 3 -19.19 11.41 -4.64
CA ALA A 3 -18.73 10.14 -4.11
C ALA A 3 -18.16 10.45 -2.73
N THR A 4 -18.73 9.84 -1.69
CA THR A 4 -18.24 10.03 -0.34
C THR A 4 -16.80 9.51 -0.33
N LEU A 5 -15.81 10.39 -0.27
CA LEU A 5 -14.40 10.00 -0.24
C LEU A 5 -14.21 8.99 0.89
N GLU A 6 -13.90 7.76 0.50
CA GLU A 6 -13.55 6.66 1.38
C GLU A 6 -12.03 6.53 1.36
N GLU A 7 -11.39 6.84 2.48
CA GLU A 7 -9.98 6.56 2.69
C GLU A 7 -9.88 5.20 3.39
N ARG A 8 -8.93 4.36 2.98
CA ARG A 8 -8.72 3.03 3.55
C ARG A 8 -7.31 2.90 4.11
N TYR A 9 -7.19 2.12 5.17
CA TYR A 9 -5.93 1.90 5.84
C TYR A 9 -5.80 0.45 6.33
N ARG A 10 -4.57 -0.04 6.37
CA ARG A 10 -4.19 -1.23 7.12
C ARG A 10 -3.70 -0.82 8.49
N LEU A 11 -4.09 -1.58 9.51
CA LEU A 11 -3.72 -1.32 10.90
C LEU A 11 -2.70 -2.36 11.35
N ARG A 12 -1.62 -1.88 11.98
CA ARG A 12 -0.54 -2.73 12.46
C ARG A 12 -0.28 -2.56 13.95
N GLN A 13 0.06 -3.67 14.57
CA GLN A 13 0.72 -3.72 15.87
C GLN A 13 2.12 -4.22 15.63
N ASP A 14 3.07 -3.29 15.55
CA ASP A 14 4.45 -3.55 15.14
C ASP A 14 4.47 -4.20 13.73
N GLU A 15 5.14 -5.34 13.58
CA GLU A 15 5.23 -6.07 12.30
C GLU A 15 3.98 -6.90 11.97
N LYS A 16 2.88 -6.77 12.75
CA LYS A 16 1.69 -7.60 12.57
C LYS A 16 0.50 -6.81 12.11
N VAL A 17 -0.10 -7.23 11.00
CA VAL A 17 -1.40 -6.74 10.54
C VAL A 17 -2.48 -7.21 11.51
N VAL A 18 -3.15 -6.26 12.17
CA VAL A 18 -4.20 -6.54 13.17
C VAL A 18 -5.61 -6.23 12.69
N GLY A 19 -5.74 -5.54 11.55
CA GLY A 19 -7.00 -5.24 10.91
C GLY A 19 -6.89 -4.11 9.88
N TYR A 20 -8.03 -3.48 9.62
CA TYR A 20 -8.20 -2.43 8.63
C TYR A 20 -9.10 -1.33 9.18
N ALA A 21 -8.89 -0.10 8.72
CA ALA A 21 -9.77 1.02 8.96
C ALA A 21 -10.27 1.59 7.63
N ARG A 22 -11.46 2.18 7.65
CA ARG A 22 -11.96 3.05 6.59
C ARG A 22 -12.53 4.32 7.18
N LYS A 23 -12.30 5.43 6.52
CA LYS A 23 -12.78 6.76 6.90
C LYS A 23 -13.70 7.27 5.82
N ILE A 24 -14.97 7.45 6.18
CA ILE A 24 -16.03 7.84 5.24
C ILE A 24 -16.35 9.32 5.46
N GLY A 25 -16.32 10.09 4.38
CA GLY A 25 -16.70 11.52 4.40
C GLY A 25 -15.81 12.36 5.30
N GLY A 26 -14.55 11.95 5.46
CA GLY A 26 -13.55 12.63 6.27
C GLY A 26 -13.77 12.60 7.79
N ARG A 27 -14.83 11.94 8.29
CA ARG A 27 -15.24 12.04 9.70
C ARG A 27 -15.48 10.70 10.38
N THR A 28 -16.12 9.76 9.69
CA THR A 28 -16.59 8.53 10.32
C THR A 28 -15.61 7.40 10.10
N LEU A 29 -15.01 6.91 11.18
CA LEU A 29 -14.11 5.76 11.16
C LEU A 29 -14.87 4.46 11.44
N PHE A 30 -14.59 3.45 10.61
CA PHE A 30 -15.00 2.08 10.84
C PHE A 30 -13.78 1.17 10.81
N TYR A 31 -13.86 0.07 11.54
CA TYR A 31 -12.78 -0.89 11.72
C TYR A 31 -13.26 -2.28 11.33
N SER A 32 -12.34 -3.09 10.81
CA SER A 32 -12.57 -4.48 10.43
C SER A 32 -11.35 -5.32 10.73
N ARG A 33 -11.53 -6.56 11.22
CA ARG A 33 -10.42 -7.51 11.40
C ARG A 33 -10.03 -8.20 10.08
N ASP A 34 -10.97 -8.29 9.14
CA ASP A 34 -10.84 -9.10 7.92
C ASP A 34 -11.04 -8.29 6.62
N GLY A 35 -11.48 -7.04 6.71
CA GLY A 35 -11.78 -6.16 5.58
C GLY A 35 -13.20 -6.32 5.02
N PHE A 36 -13.99 -7.29 5.51
CA PHE A 36 -15.34 -7.58 5.05
C PHE A 36 -16.41 -7.06 6.00
N TRP A 37 -16.22 -7.24 7.31
CA TRP A 37 -17.19 -6.82 8.33
C TRP A 37 -16.71 -5.59 9.08
N TRP A 38 -17.48 -4.50 8.98
CA TRP A 38 -17.10 -3.19 9.48
C TRP A 38 -17.94 -2.79 10.68
N SER A 39 -17.30 -2.28 11.73
CA SER A 39 -17.96 -1.79 12.94
C SER A 39 -17.32 -0.49 13.45
N GLY A 40 -17.96 0.18 14.40
CA GLY A 40 -17.37 1.33 15.10
C GLY A 40 -16.39 0.96 16.22
N ILE A 41 -16.12 -0.34 16.44
CA ILE A 41 -15.26 -0.80 17.53
C ILE A 41 -13.81 -0.62 17.12
N LYS A 42 -13.11 0.29 17.79
CA LYS A 42 -11.69 0.56 17.53
C LYS A 42 -10.85 -0.71 17.75
N ILE A 43 -9.96 -0.99 16.80
CA ILE A 43 -8.91 -2.00 16.94
C ILE A 43 -7.66 -1.30 17.48
N GLU A 44 -7.03 -1.86 18.50
CA GLU A 44 -5.73 -1.37 18.99
C GLU A 44 -4.64 -1.61 17.94
N HIS A 45 -3.85 -0.59 17.68
CA HIS A 45 -2.76 -0.56 16.70
C HIS A 45 -1.81 0.60 17.07
N ASN A 46 -0.54 0.49 16.71
CA ASN A 46 0.44 1.57 16.84
C ASN A 46 0.84 2.17 15.49
N GLN A 47 0.53 1.50 14.38
CA GLN A 47 0.90 1.92 13.03
C GLN A 47 -0.28 1.81 12.06
N ILE A 48 -0.26 2.65 11.02
CA ILE A 48 -1.28 2.75 10.00
C ILE A 48 -0.58 2.86 8.65
N ASP A 49 -0.94 1.99 7.71
CA ASP A 49 -0.43 2.04 6.35
C ASP A 49 -1.57 2.47 5.42
N GLU A 50 -1.31 3.48 4.59
CA GLU A 50 -2.32 3.99 3.67
C GLU A 50 -2.60 2.99 2.53
N SER A 51 -3.87 2.82 2.19
CA SER A 51 -4.25 2.07 1.00
C SER A 51 -3.83 2.84 -0.24
N ILE A 52 -3.13 2.15 -1.14
CA ILE A 52 -2.74 2.67 -2.44
C ILE A 52 -3.96 2.87 -3.37
N GLY A 53 -5.08 2.23 -3.05
CA GLY A 53 -6.31 2.31 -3.84
C GLY A 53 -6.30 1.41 -5.08
N ILE A 54 -5.25 0.61 -5.23
CA ILE A 54 -5.07 -0.36 -6.32
C ILE A 54 -5.16 -1.78 -5.72
N TYR A 55 -5.76 -2.68 -6.49
CA TYR A 55 -5.81 -4.11 -6.18
C TYR A 55 -4.75 -4.86 -6.98
N ASP A 56 -4.26 -5.98 -6.46
CA ASP A 56 -3.44 -6.91 -7.23
C ASP A 56 -4.28 -7.90 -8.05
N ILE A 57 -3.61 -8.79 -8.78
CA ILE A 57 -4.24 -9.82 -9.63
C ILE A 57 -5.20 -10.75 -8.86
N ASP A 58 -5.00 -10.93 -7.56
CA ASP A 58 -5.80 -11.77 -6.68
C ASP A 58 -6.87 -10.98 -5.91
N ARG A 59 -7.10 -9.71 -6.32
CA ARG A 59 -8.04 -8.75 -5.70
C ARG A 59 -7.71 -8.42 -4.25
N LYS A 60 -6.43 -8.50 -3.86
CA LYS A 60 -5.96 -7.98 -2.60
C LYS A 60 -5.75 -6.47 -2.72
N MET A 61 -6.34 -5.69 -1.81
CA MET A 61 -6.07 -4.25 -1.73
C MET A 61 -4.62 -4.04 -1.28
N LEU A 62 -3.88 -3.24 -2.05
CA LEU A 62 -2.49 -2.94 -1.79
C LEU A 62 -2.34 -1.70 -0.92
N HIS A 63 -1.34 -1.71 -0.05
CA HIS A 63 -1.05 -0.65 0.90
C HIS A 63 0.42 -0.24 0.80
N GLU A 64 0.75 0.90 1.38
CA GLU A 64 2.12 1.27 1.68
C GLU A 64 2.85 0.10 2.35
N TRP A 65 4.16 -0.03 2.14
CA TRP A 65 4.99 -1.13 2.64
C TRP A 65 4.68 -2.52 2.04
N ASP A 66 3.78 -2.66 1.06
CA ASP A 66 3.67 -3.93 0.33
C ASP A 66 4.81 -4.06 -0.70
N ILE A 67 5.43 -5.24 -0.73
CA ILE A 67 6.32 -5.67 -1.81
C ILE A 67 5.48 -6.41 -2.85
N VAL A 68 5.58 -5.96 -4.09
CA VAL A 68 4.87 -6.52 -5.24
C VAL A 68 5.85 -6.95 -6.32
N GLU A 69 5.48 -8.02 -7.03
CA GLU A 69 5.98 -8.26 -8.38
C GLU A 69 5.17 -7.40 -9.34
N TYR A 70 5.86 -6.62 -10.17
CA TYR A 70 5.22 -5.65 -11.05
C TYR A 70 5.75 -5.75 -12.49
N ARG A 71 4.92 -5.30 -13.42
CA ARG A 71 5.18 -5.31 -14.86
C ARG A 71 5.31 -3.89 -15.40
N LEU A 72 6.42 -3.58 -16.06
CA LEU A 72 6.57 -2.33 -16.83
C LEU A 72 6.41 -2.55 -18.34
N GLU A 73 6.74 -3.74 -18.85
CA GLU A 73 6.64 -4.11 -20.27
C GLU A 73 5.97 -5.50 -20.42
N GLU A 74 6.34 -6.33 -21.41
CA GLU A 74 5.64 -7.62 -21.62
C GLU A 74 5.86 -8.63 -20.46
N ASP A 75 7.00 -8.53 -19.76
CA ASP A 75 7.40 -9.47 -18.72
C ASP A 75 7.23 -8.95 -17.27
N ARG A 76 6.85 -9.87 -16.37
CA ARG A 76 6.80 -9.67 -14.92
C ARG A 76 8.09 -10.22 -14.32
N ASP A 77 9.07 -9.35 -14.10
CA ASP A 77 10.40 -9.76 -13.66
C ASP A 77 10.98 -8.89 -12.52
N ARG A 78 10.28 -7.81 -12.14
CA ARG A 78 10.74 -6.87 -11.13
C ARG A 78 9.98 -7.01 -9.81
N LEU A 79 10.69 -6.75 -8.71
CA LEU A 79 10.12 -6.62 -7.38
C LEU A 79 10.25 -5.17 -6.94
N GLY A 80 9.19 -4.61 -6.39
CA GLY A 80 9.20 -3.24 -5.90
C GLY A 80 8.36 -3.10 -4.65
N ALA A 81 8.69 -2.10 -3.83
CA ALA A 81 7.93 -1.75 -2.65
C ALA A 81 7.12 -0.48 -2.89
N PHE A 82 5.87 -0.44 -2.41
CA PHE A 82 5.11 0.81 -2.41
C PHE A 82 5.57 1.71 -1.27
N LEU A 83 6.06 2.89 -1.62
CA LEU A 83 6.57 3.88 -0.68
C LEU A 83 6.06 5.27 -1.05
N TRP A 84 5.85 6.11 -0.04
CA TRP A 84 5.55 7.52 -0.26
C TRP A 84 6.80 8.29 -0.70
N SER A 85 6.75 8.89 -1.89
CA SER A 85 7.82 9.76 -2.38
C SER A 85 7.65 11.17 -1.84
N THR A 86 8.54 11.62 -0.96
CA THR A 86 8.53 13.03 -0.49
C THR A 86 8.85 14.02 -1.61
N LYS A 87 9.69 13.62 -2.58
CA LYS A 87 10.08 14.42 -3.74
C LYS A 87 8.91 14.64 -4.70
N ARG A 88 8.13 13.60 -4.98
CA ARG A 88 7.01 13.65 -5.94
C ARG A 88 5.66 13.93 -5.27
N LYS A 89 5.57 13.76 -3.95
CA LYS A 89 4.33 13.85 -3.15
C LYS A 89 3.25 12.87 -3.63
N CYS A 90 3.66 11.64 -3.94
CA CYS A 90 2.76 10.57 -4.34
C CYS A 90 3.35 9.20 -3.98
N PHE A 91 2.51 8.17 -3.95
CA PHE A 91 2.96 6.80 -3.86
C PHE A 91 3.66 6.35 -5.14
N CYS A 92 4.78 5.66 -4.96
CA CYS A 92 5.58 5.09 -6.03
C CYS A 92 5.90 3.62 -5.75
N ILE A 93 6.17 2.86 -6.81
CA ILE A 93 6.91 1.60 -6.72
C ILE A 93 8.39 1.95 -6.76
N VAL A 94 9.11 1.66 -5.69
CA VAL A 94 10.58 1.71 -5.66
C VAL A 94 11.09 0.30 -5.92
N ASP A 95 11.91 0.12 -6.96
CA ASP A 95 12.46 -1.19 -7.28
C ASP A 95 13.42 -1.67 -6.17
N VAL A 96 13.29 -2.94 -5.79
CA VAL A 96 14.05 -3.56 -4.71
C VAL A 96 15.52 -3.77 -5.09
N LYS A 97 15.84 -3.99 -6.36
CA LYS A 97 17.22 -4.22 -6.84
C LYS A 97 17.91 -2.94 -7.29
N ASP A 98 17.14 -1.97 -7.79
CA ASP A 98 17.63 -0.69 -8.30
C ASP A 98 16.78 0.47 -7.75
N PRO A 99 17.07 0.94 -6.52
CA PRO A 99 16.24 1.95 -5.84
C PRO A 99 16.21 3.32 -6.52
N GLU A 100 17.08 3.57 -7.51
CA GLU A 100 16.98 4.77 -8.35
C GLU A 100 15.74 4.73 -9.27
N ILE A 101 15.20 3.53 -9.52
CA ILE A 101 13.98 3.32 -10.28
C ILE A 101 12.77 3.47 -9.36
N GLU A 102 12.22 4.68 -9.39
CA GLU A 102 11.01 5.06 -8.69
C GLU A 102 9.91 5.39 -9.72
N VAL A 103 8.89 4.54 -9.79
CA VAL A 103 7.78 4.65 -10.74
C VAL A 103 6.51 5.14 -10.02
N PRO A 104 5.95 6.30 -10.37
CA PRO A 104 4.72 6.78 -9.75
C PRO A 104 3.53 5.88 -10.11
N LEU A 105 2.57 5.76 -9.20
CA LEU A 105 1.37 4.94 -9.46
C LEU A 105 0.32 5.65 -10.32
N PHE A 106 0.33 6.98 -10.26
CA PHE A 106 -0.58 7.85 -10.99
C PHE A 106 0.20 8.99 -11.65
N VAL A 107 -0.16 9.33 -12.88
CA VAL A 107 0.36 10.50 -13.62
C VAL A 107 -0.84 11.22 -14.26
N ASP A 108 -1.05 12.48 -13.93
CA ASP A 108 -2.20 13.27 -14.42
C ASP A 108 -3.55 12.53 -14.24
N ASP A 109 -3.77 11.98 -13.04
CA ASP A 109 -4.93 11.15 -12.67
C ASP A 109 -5.07 9.81 -13.42
N LEU A 110 -4.10 9.46 -14.28
CA LEU A 110 -4.04 8.16 -14.96
C LEU A 110 -3.28 7.15 -14.09
N GLN A 111 -3.97 6.07 -13.73
CA GLN A 111 -3.37 4.93 -13.05
C GLN A 111 -2.45 4.15 -14.00
N LEU A 112 -1.17 4.03 -13.67
CA LEU A 112 -0.17 3.38 -14.53
C LEU A 112 -0.23 1.85 -14.49
N PHE A 113 -0.66 1.27 -13.36
CA PHE A 113 -0.70 -0.18 -13.16
C PHE A 113 -2.13 -0.67 -13.06
N GLN A 114 -2.50 -1.67 -13.86
CA GLN A 114 -3.75 -2.38 -13.66
C GLN A 114 -3.55 -3.54 -12.69
N PRO A 115 -4.62 -4.12 -12.10
CA PRO A 115 -4.48 -5.24 -11.18
C PRO A 115 -3.70 -6.43 -11.74
N GLN A 116 -3.84 -6.73 -13.04
CA GLN A 116 -3.08 -7.82 -13.67
C GLN A 116 -1.57 -7.58 -13.72
N ASP A 117 -1.12 -6.34 -13.57
CA ASP A 117 0.30 -5.95 -13.63
C ASP A 117 0.98 -6.09 -12.27
N LEU A 118 0.21 -6.29 -11.19
CA LEU A 118 0.69 -6.34 -9.82
C LEU A 118 0.35 -7.67 -9.16
N ARG A 119 1.28 -8.19 -8.37
CA ARG A 119 1.06 -9.36 -7.50
C ARG A 119 1.75 -9.14 -6.18
N PHE A 120 0.99 -9.15 -5.09
CA PHE A 120 1.55 -9.10 -3.74
C PHE A 120 2.52 -10.27 -3.49
N LYS A 121 3.63 -10.00 -2.83
CA LYS A 121 4.64 -11.02 -2.45
C LYS A 121 4.91 -11.05 -0.96
N ALA A 122 5.14 -9.89 -0.35
CA ALA A 122 5.56 -9.80 1.05
C ALA A 122 5.30 -8.41 1.62
N TYR A 123 5.52 -8.25 2.92
CA TYR A 123 5.49 -6.97 3.61
C TYR A 123 6.92 -6.45 3.84
N LEU A 124 7.20 -5.20 3.48
CA LEU A 124 8.53 -4.62 3.64
C LEU A 124 8.94 -4.49 5.12
N PHE A 125 7.99 -4.18 6.01
CA PHE A 125 8.24 -4.11 7.46
C PHE A 125 8.59 -5.46 8.10
N GLU A 126 8.39 -6.60 7.43
CA GLU A 126 8.87 -7.91 7.88
C GLU A 126 10.32 -8.20 7.40
N ASN A 127 10.93 -7.29 6.64
CA ASN A 127 12.24 -7.44 5.99
C ASN A 127 13.16 -6.25 6.35
N PRO A 128 13.67 -6.16 7.59
CA PRO A 128 14.44 -5.01 8.07
C PRO A 128 15.74 -4.76 7.30
N ASP A 129 16.42 -5.82 6.85
CA ASP A 129 17.64 -5.69 6.03
C ASP A 129 17.33 -4.95 4.71
N LEU A 130 16.21 -5.29 4.07
CA LEU A 130 15.78 -4.64 2.84
C LEU A 130 15.35 -3.19 3.07
N MET A 131 14.75 -2.88 4.23
CA MET A 131 14.46 -1.49 4.60
C MET A 131 15.73 -0.66 4.74
N GLU A 132 16.78 -1.22 5.35
CA GLU A 132 18.08 -0.56 5.46
C GLU A 132 18.71 -0.33 4.08
N GLU A 133 18.68 -1.33 3.20
CA GLU A 133 19.18 -1.20 1.81
C GLU A 133 18.42 -0.12 1.01
N LEU A 134 17.11 -0.02 1.21
CA LEU A 134 16.26 1.02 0.59
C LEU A 134 16.37 2.37 1.31
N GLY A 135 17.09 2.45 2.43
CA GLY A 135 17.26 3.68 3.21
C GLY A 135 15.95 4.18 3.87
N VAL A 136 14.98 3.29 4.09
CA VAL A 136 13.69 3.62 4.70
C VAL A 136 13.58 3.08 6.12
N ARG A 137 12.76 3.74 6.94
CA ARG A 137 12.46 3.34 8.31
C ARG A 137 10.96 3.42 8.52
N ASP A 138 10.44 2.45 9.23
CA ASP A 138 9.05 2.38 9.67
C ASP A 138 8.98 3.12 11.00
N GLU A 139 8.46 4.36 10.96
CA GLU A 139 8.36 5.26 12.13
C GLU A 139 7.01 5.12 12.86
#